data_AF-A0A2V9AHZ2-F1
#
_entry.id   AF-A0A2V9AHZ2-F1
#
_cell.length_a   1.000
_cell.length_b   1.000
_cell.length_c   1.000
_cell.angle_alpha   90.00
_cell.angle_beta   90.00
_cell.angle_gamma   90.00
#
_symmetry.space_group_name_H-M   'P 1'
#
loop_
_entity.id
_entity.type
_entity.pdbx_description
1 polymer ?
#
loop_
_entity_poly.entity_id
_entity_poly.type
_entity_poly.pdbx_seq_one_letter_code
_entity_poly.pdbx_strand_id
1 'polypeptide(L)'
;MLDANVIIEAHELGFWHRMVASFEVMVPAVVARHEAKYFVVGGKHNPIQLASLIAQNKVKELQADLNELSELMNQFDALFSESIDPGEQEALALMLAGPMPRTSILLGGR
;
A
#
# COMPACT_ATOMS: atom_id res chain seq x y z
N MET A 1 6.60 -1.86 -2.23
CA MET A 1 5.15 -1.78 -1.98
C MET A 1 4.92 -0.74 -0.89
N LEU A 2 3.96 0.17 -1.08
CA LEU A 2 3.73 1.29 -0.17
C LEU A 2 2.41 1.12 0.57
N ASP A 3 2.45 1.36 1.88
CA ASP A 3 1.27 1.55 2.71
C ASP A 3 0.65 2.96 2.53
N ALA A 4 -0.61 3.12 2.92
CA ALA A 4 -1.35 4.37 2.84
C ALA A 4 -0.65 5.52 3.56
N ASN A 5 -0.08 5.29 4.75
CA ASN A 5 0.58 6.34 5.53
C ASN A 5 1.79 6.89 4.78
N VAL A 6 2.57 6.03 4.14
CA VAL A 6 3.75 6.42 3.35
C VAL A 6 3.34 7.24 2.12
N ILE A 7 2.24 6.86 1.46
CA ILE A 7 1.69 7.62 0.32
C ILE A 7 1.25 9.01 0.77
N ILE A 8 0.52 9.09 1.89
CA ILE A 8 0.03 10.34 2.48
C ILE A 8 1.20 11.25 2.86
N GLU A 9 2.17 10.75 3.62
CA GLU A 9 3.34 11.52 4.05
C GLU A 9 4.18 11.99 2.85
N ALA A 10 4.38 11.13 1.85
CA ALA A 10 5.09 11.52 0.63
C ALA A 10 4.38 12.67 -0.12
N HIS A 11 3.05 12.72 -0.07
CA HIS A 11 2.28 13.84 -0.61
C HIS A 11 2.44 15.11 0.24
N GLU A 12 2.34 15.00 1.56
CA GLU A 12 2.47 16.13 2.50
C GLU A 12 3.87 16.77 2.44
N LEU A 13 4.90 15.96 2.26
CA LEU A 13 6.28 16.39 2.07
C LEU A 13 6.61 16.84 0.64
N GLY A 14 5.69 16.67 -0.31
CA GLY A 14 5.87 17.08 -1.71
C GLY A 14 6.79 16.17 -2.54
N PHE A 15 7.09 14.95 -2.07
CA PHE A 15 7.97 14.00 -2.77
C PHE A 15 7.23 12.98 -3.63
N TRP A 16 5.90 12.84 -3.48
CA TRP A 16 5.10 11.82 -4.16
C TRP A 16 5.36 11.73 -5.68
N HIS A 17 5.29 12.86 -6.38
CA HIS A 17 5.51 12.90 -7.83
C HIS A 17 6.90 12.43 -8.25
N ARG A 18 7.93 12.78 -7.46
CA ARG A 18 9.30 12.33 -7.70
C ARG A 18 9.43 10.84 -7.45
N MET A 19 8.76 10.32 -6.43
CA MET A 19 8.78 8.91 -6.10
C MET A 19 8.17 8.06 -7.22
N VAL A 20 6.97 8.42 -7.69
CA VAL A 20 6.31 7.75 -8.83
C VAL A 20 7.12 7.85 -10.12
N ALA A 21 7.88 8.93 -10.32
CA ALA A 21 8.75 9.08 -11.49
C ALA A 21 10.05 8.27 -11.40
N SER A 22 10.52 7.96 -10.19
CA SER A 22 11.85 7.36 -9.96
C SER A 22 11.80 5.86 -9.65
N PHE A 23 10.65 5.36 -9.19
CA PHE A 23 10.50 4.00 -8.70
C PHE A 23 9.30 3.30 -9.33
N GLU A 24 9.40 1.98 -9.43
CA GLU A 24 8.24 1.14 -9.66
C GLU A 24 7.40 1.07 -8.38
N VAL A 25 6.36 1.89 -8.32
CA VAL A 25 5.48 1.97 -7.16
C VAL A 25 4.41 0.89 -7.28
N MET A 26 4.35 0.02 -6.27
CA MET A 26 3.31 -0.99 -6.09
C MET A 26 2.53 -0.68 -4.81
N VAL A 27 1.21 -0.87 -4.82
CA VAL A 27 0.33 -0.64 -3.68
C VAL A 27 -0.65 -1.82 -3.53
N PRO A 28 -0.98 -2.24 -2.30
CA PRO A 28 -2.10 -3.13 -2.06
C PRO A 28 -3.43 -2.53 -2.57
N ALA A 29 -4.34 -3.37 -3.03
CA ALA A 29 -5.67 -2.96 -3.47
C ALA A 29 -6.46 -2.30 -2.34
N VAL A 30 -6.31 -2.78 -1.11
CA VAL A 30 -6.92 -2.17 0.08
C VAL A 30 -6.44 -0.73 0.26
N VAL A 31 -5.12 -0.51 0.18
CA VAL A 31 -4.52 0.83 0.25
C VAL A 31 -5.06 1.73 -0.87
N ALA A 32 -5.05 1.23 -2.10
CA ALA A 32 -5.44 1.99 -3.29
C ALA A 32 -6.93 2.38 -3.31
N ARG A 33 -7.80 1.50 -2.82
CA ARG A 33 -9.26 1.66 -2.91
C ARG A 33 -9.87 2.28 -1.65
N HIS A 34 -9.26 2.08 -0.48
CA HIS A 34 -9.93 2.34 0.79
C HIS A 34 -9.19 3.27 1.75
N GLU A 35 -7.85 3.28 1.75
CA GLU A 35 -7.07 3.96 2.80
C GLU A 35 -6.44 5.26 2.30
N ALA A 36 -5.70 5.25 1.20
CA ALA A 36 -4.98 6.42 0.68
C ALA A 36 -5.88 7.37 -0.14
N LYS A 37 -6.87 7.99 0.51
CA LYS A 37 -7.89 8.84 -0.16
C LYS A 37 -7.51 10.31 -0.24
N TYR A 38 -6.86 10.85 0.79
CA TYR A 38 -6.48 12.26 0.86
C TYR A 38 -5.23 12.46 1.70
N PHE A 39 -4.58 13.61 1.56
CA PHE A 39 -3.48 14.10 2.39
C PHE A 39 -3.76 15.52 2.90
N VAL A 40 -3.10 15.96 3.98
CA VAL A 40 -3.40 17.27 4.62
C VAL A 40 -2.20 18.21 4.52
N VAL A 41 -2.42 19.38 3.90
CA VAL A 41 -1.41 20.46 3.88
C VAL A 41 -2.08 21.77 4.31
N GLY A 42 -1.52 22.42 5.33
CA GLY A 42 -2.07 23.66 5.87
C GLY A 42 -3.51 23.52 6.37
N GLY A 43 -3.87 22.36 6.93
CA GLY A 43 -5.21 22.06 7.43
C GLY A 43 -6.26 21.77 6.36
N LYS A 44 -5.88 21.67 5.08
CA LYS A 44 -6.79 21.34 3.98
C LYS A 44 -6.59 19.91 3.51
N HIS A 45 -7.68 19.18 3.32
CA HIS A 45 -7.70 17.86 2.70
C HIS A 45 -7.57 17.98 1.18
N ASN A 46 -6.58 17.30 0.61
CA ASN A 46 -6.31 17.24 -0.81
C ASN A 46 -6.47 15.79 -1.30
N PRO A 47 -7.23 15.53 -2.37
CA PRO A 47 -7.48 14.17 -2.83
C PRO A 47 -6.21 13.55 -3.42
N ILE A 48 -5.98 12.27 -3.10
CA ILE A 48 -4.95 11.44 -3.71
C ILE A 48 -5.55 10.77 -4.94
N GLN A 49 -4.94 10.96 -6.11
CA GLN A 49 -5.46 10.45 -7.39
C GLN A 49 -4.86 9.09 -7.79
N LEU A 50 -4.84 8.12 -6.86
CA LEU A 50 -4.25 6.79 -7.12
C LEU A 50 -4.91 6.07 -8.29
N ALA A 51 -6.25 6.08 -8.38
CA ALA A 51 -6.97 5.43 -9.48
C ALA A 51 -6.53 5.95 -10.87
N SER A 52 -6.27 7.24 -10.98
CA SER A 52 -5.76 7.85 -12.23
C SER A 52 -4.34 7.40 -12.54
N LEU A 53 -3.47 7.30 -11.53
CA LEU A 53 -2.10 6.82 -11.70
C LEU A 53 -2.04 5.33 -12.05
N ILE A 54 -2.95 4.53 -11.50
CA ILE A 54 -3.11 3.11 -11.83
C ILE A 54 -3.60 2.94 -13.27
N ALA A 55 -4.63 3.68 -13.68
CA ALA A 55 -5.12 3.67 -15.07
C ALA A 55 -4.05 4.10 -16.09
N GLN A 56 -3.12 4.97 -15.68
CA GLN A 56 -1.96 5.39 -16.47
C GLN A 56 -0.76 4.42 -16.38
N ASN A 57 -0.90 3.31 -15.65
CA ASN A 57 0.17 2.34 -15.39
C ASN A 57 1.43 2.94 -14.73
N LYS A 58 1.28 4.04 -13.98
CA LYS A 58 2.35 4.69 -13.21
C LYS A 58 2.48 4.12 -11.80
N VAL A 59 1.40 3.57 -11.28
CA VAL A 59 1.35 2.83 -10.01
C VAL A 59 0.72 1.48 -10.30
N LYS A 60 1.33 0.40 -9.79
CA LYS A 60 0.79 -0.94 -9.91
C LYS A 60 -0.06 -1.26 -8.69
N GLU A 61 -1.31 -1.58 -8.90
CA GLU A 61 -2.18 -2.15 -7.88
C GLU A 61 -1.99 -3.66 -7.85
N LEU A 62 -1.79 -4.22 -6.65
CA LEU A 62 -1.69 -5.65 -6.42
C LEU A 62 -2.78 -6.07 -5.44
N GLN A 63 -3.44 -7.19 -5.73
CA GLN A 63 -4.51 -7.71 -4.92
C GLN A 63 -4.16 -9.14 -4.53
N ALA A 64 -4.17 -9.43 -3.23
CA ALA A 64 -4.02 -10.79 -2.77
C ALA A 64 -5.31 -11.58 -3.05
N ASP A 65 -5.18 -12.84 -3.46
CA ASP A 65 -6.32 -13.73 -3.53
C ASP A 65 -6.67 -14.32 -2.15
N LEU A 66 -7.82 -15.01 -2.07
CA LEU A 66 -8.30 -15.58 -0.82
C LEU A 66 -7.41 -16.70 -0.28
N ASN A 67 -6.70 -17.43 -1.16
CA ASN A 67 -5.78 -18.48 -0.74
C ASN A 67 -4.52 -17.85 -0.14
N GLU A 68 -3.96 -16.82 -0.78
CA GLU A 68 -2.79 -16.08 -0.29
C GLU A 68 -3.07 -15.45 1.09
N LEU A 69 -4.25 -14.85 1.27
CA LEU A 69 -4.68 -14.32 2.56
C LEU A 69 -4.88 -15.43 3.59
N SER A 70 -5.49 -16.56 3.21
CA SER A 70 -5.67 -17.70 4.11
C SER A 70 -4.34 -18.33 4.53
N GLU A 71 -3.35 -18.38 3.64
CA GLU A 71 -2.01 -18.89 3.94
C GLU A 71 -1.29 -17.99 4.94
N LEU A 72 -1.42 -16.67 4.82
CA LEU A 72 -0.94 -15.73 5.83
C LEU A 72 -1.59 -15.98 7.19
N MET A 73 -2.92 -16.07 7.23
CA MET A 73 -3.67 -16.28 8.48
C MET A 73 -3.35 -17.62 9.16
N ASN A 74 -2.91 -18.63 8.40
CA ASN A 74 -2.50 -19.92 8.96
C ASN A 74 -1.07 -19.91 9.52
N GLN A 75 -0.24 -18.92 9.17
CA GLN A 75 1.13 -18.80 9.67
C GLN A 75 1.23 -18.04 10.99
N PHE A 76 0.24 -17.22 11.31
CA PHE A 76 0.21 -16.39 12.51
C PHE A 76 -0.98 -16.74 13.39
N ASP A 77 -0.86 -16.49 14.70
CA ASP A 77 -2.02 -16.60 15.56
C ASP A 77 -3.05 -15.48 15.25
N ALA A 78 -4.29 -15.71 15.68
CA ALA A 78 -5.38 -14.78 15.41
C ALA A 78 -5.14 -13.39 16.04
N LEU A 79 -4.49 -13.33 17.21
CA LEU A 79 -4.22 -12.08 17.91
C LEU A 79 -3.21 -11.22 17.15
N PHE A 80 -2.19 -11.85 16.58
CA PHE A 80 -1.21 -11.21 15.73
C PHE A 80 -1.87 -10.71 14.43
N SER A 81 -2.67 -11.55 13.78
CA SER A 81 -3.36 -11.20 12.54
C SER A 81 -4.30 -10.00 12.74
N GLU A 82 -5.08 -9.97 13.81
CA GLU A 82 -6.00 -8.87 14.15
C GLU A 82 -5.27 -7.56 14.52
N SER A 83 -3.99 -7.62 14.88
CA SER A 83 -3.20 -6.44 15.24
C SER A 83 -2.65 -5.66 14.03
N ILE A 84 -2.60 -6.31 12.88
CA ILE A 84 -2.06 -5.78 11.61
C ILE A 84 -3.20 -5.12 10.84
N ASP A 85 -2.97 -3.94 10.26
CA ASP A 85 -4.00 -3.30 9.47
C ASP A 85 -4.25 -4.02 8.12
N PRO A 86 -5.43 -3.81 7.50
CA PRO A 86 -5.79 -4.50 6.27
C PRO A 86 -4.81 -4.30 5.10
N GLY A 87 -4.22 -3.11 4.96
CA GLY A 87 -3.21 -2.81 3.94
C GLY A 87 -1.93 -3.62 4.16
N GLU A 88 -1.46 -3.68 5.41
CA GLU A 88 -0.31 -4.49 5.83
C GLU A 88 -0.56 -6.00 5.67
N GLN A 89 -1.76 -6.50 6.00
CA GLN A 89 -2.14 -7.90 5.81
C GLN A 89 -2.06 -8.31 4.33
N GLU A 90 -2.66 -7.51 3.44
CA GLU A 90 -2.62 -7.80 2.00
C GLU A 90 -1.19 -7.72 1.45
N ALA A 91 -0.40 -6.75 1.93
CA ALA A 91 1.01 -6.63 1.60
C ALA A 91 1.81 -7.88 1.98
N LEU A 92 1.61 -8.40 3.20
CA LEU A 92 2.30 -9.61 3.69
C LEU A 92 1.87 -10.86 2.91
N ALA A 93 0.58 -11.02 2.61
CA ALA A 93 0.09 -12.15 1.81
C ALA A 93 0.75 -12.19 0.42
N LEU A 94 0.80 -11.05 -0.27
CA LEU A 94 1.45 -10.91 -1.58
C LEU A 94 2.95 -11.27 -1.55
N MET A 95 3.64 -11.01 -0.44
CA MET A 95 5.06 -11.38 -0.31
C MET A 95 5.26 -12.89 -0.14
N LEU A 96 4.39 -13.52 0.64
CA LEU A 96 4.51 -14.95 0.96
C LEU A 96 4.18 -15.81 -0.26
N ALA A 97 3.25 -15.34 -1.11
CA ALA A 97 2.79 -16.04 -2.29
C ALA A 97 3.85 -16.21 -3.40
N GLY A 98 4.94 -15.43 -3.39
CA GLY A 98 6.01 -15.63 -4.36
C GLY A 98 7.04 -14.51 -4.45
N PRO A 99 8.08 -14.71 -5.28
CA PRO A 99 9.14 -13.72 -5.46
C PRO A 99 8.58 -12.48 -6.16
N MET A 100 8.21 -11.49 -5.36
CA MET A 100 8.13 -10.12 -5.82
C MET A 100 9.48 -9.72 -6.43
N PRO A 101 9.54 -8.90 -7.50
CA PRO A 101 10.79 -8.30 -7.99
C PRO A 101 11.56 -7.69 -6.81
N ARG A 102 12.88 -7.41 -6.90
CA ARG A 102 13.64 -6.75 -5.80
C ARG A 102 12.91 -5.50 -5.30
N THR A 103 12.09 -5.65 -4.27
CA THR A 103 11.07 -4.69 -3.86
C THR A 103 11.30 -4.38 -2.40
N SER A 104 11.49 -3.11 -2.08
CA SER A 104 11.43 -2.61 -0.70
C SER A 104 9.98 -2.38 -0.31
N ILE A 105 9.64 -2.70 0.93
CA ILE A 105 8.33 -2.41 1.51
C ILE A 105 8.50 -1.28 2.49
N LEU A 106 7.61 -0.30 2.37
CA LEU A 106 7.55 0.84 3.25
C LEU A 106 6.17 0.79 3.92
N LEU A 107 6.17 0.31 5.16
CA LEU A 107 5.02 0.30 6.06
C LEU A 107 5.13 1.51 6.98
N GLY A 108 4.02 2.20 7.25
CA GLY A 108 3.98 3.32 8.18
C GLY A 108 3.46 2.87 9.54
N GLY A 109 4.24 3.06 10.60
CA GLY A 109 3.75 2.83 11.97
C GLY A 109 2.68 3.85 12.39
N ARG A 110 1.73 3.39 13.20
CA ARG A 110 0.69 4.25 13.82
C ARG A 110 1.26 5.23 14.84
#